data_AF-A0AAJ6ENQ7-F1
#
_entry.id   AF-A0AAJ6ENQ7-F1
#
_cell.length_a   1.000
_cell.length_b   1.000
_cell.length_c   1.000
_cell.angle_alpha   90.00
_cell.angle_beta   90.00
_cell.angle_gamma   90.00
#
_symmetry.space_group_name_H-M   'P 1'
#
loop_
_entity.id
_entity.type
_entity.pdbx_description
1 polymer ?
#
loop_
_entity_poly.entity_id
_entity_poly.type
_entity_poly.pdbx_seq_one_letter_code
_entity_poly.pdbx_strand_id
1 'polypeptide(L)'
;MIEETSERKEGPGGGVAADHGTAEPCGLSVRAMNVLKELAVELRGEVPPKTGWSPSDDLLRALTARHLATARNCGPQTTREIVDWAQARGISIPSPHHTGKSLSVVWGDLIERASAGRLTRSEITEALEKSIRRRSPRIPVAFQIVLLKILSSSYDQWPQP
;
A
#
# COMPACT_ATOMS: atom_id res chain seq x y z
N MET A 1 0.08 -28.50 -68.90
CA MET A 1 -1.21 -27.85 -69.18
C MET A 1 -1.79 -27.48 -67.82
N ILE A 2 -1.52 -26.33 -67.20
CA ILE A 2 -1.92 -24.92 -67.54
C ILE A 2 -3.42 -24.90 -67.92
N GLU A 3 -4.37 -24.25 -67.23
CA GLU A 3 -4.41 -22.82 -66.84
C GLU A 3 -5.14 -22.47 -65.52
N GLU A 4 -4.81 -21.25 -65.10
CA GLU A 4 -5.21 -20.38 -64.00
C GLU A 4 -6.49 -19.56 -64.31
N THR A 5 -7.18 -19.06 -63.27
CA THR A 5 -7.87 -17.74 -63.17
C THR A 5 -8.51 -17.70 -61.76
N SER A 6 -7.94 -17.01 -60.77
CA SER A 6 -7.95 -15.56 -60.49
C SER A 6 -9.35 -14.99 -60.24
N GLU A 7 -9.66 -14.69 -58.98
CA GLU A 7 -10.37 -13.45 -58.65
C GLU A 7 -10.00 -12.99 -57.23
N ARG A 8 -9.14 -11.97 -57.18
CA ARG A 8 -8.97 -11.06 -56.04
C ARG A 8 -10.22 -10.18 -55.96
N LYS A 9 -10.63 -9.83 -54.73
CA LYS A 9 -11.32 -8.56 -54.50
C LYS A 9 -10.70 -7.83 -53.32
N GLU A 10 -10.04 -6.73 -53.66
CA GLU A 10 -9.49 -5.72 -52.76
C GLU A 10 -10.59 -4.75 -52.29
N GLY A 11 -10.51 -4.35 -51.01
CA GLY A 11 -10.87 -3.01 -50.48
C GLY A 11 -12.35 -2.58 -50.43
N PRO A 12 -12.72 -1.61 -49.56
CA PRO A 12 -11.87 -0.50 -49.14
C PRO A 12 -11.74 -0.31 -47.61
N GLY A 13 -10.72 0.47 -47.25
CA GLY A 13 -10.43 0.86 -45.87
C GLY A 13 -11.50 1.75 -45.23
N GLY A 14 -11.40 1.81 -43.91
CA GLY A 14 -12.15 2.71 -43.06
C GLY A 14 -11.57 2.62 -41.66
N GLY A 15 -10.51 3.38 -41.41
CA GLY A 15 -10.03 3.60 -40.06
C GLY A 15 -11.13 4.23 -39.23
N VAL A 16 -11.48 3.59 -38.13
CA VAL A 16 -12.07 4.26 -36.98
C VAL A 16 -11.23 3.85 -35.80
N ALA A 17 -10.30 4.75 -35.47
CA ALA A 17 -9.65 4.78 -34.18
C ALA A 17 -10.72 4.91 -33.09
N ALA A 18 -10.41 4.29 -31.94
CA ALA A 18 -10.92 4.62 -30.62
C ALA A 18 -12.43 4.80 -30.50
N ASP A 19 -13.09 3.81 -29.92
CA ASP A 19 -13.67 3.99 -28.59
C ASP A 19 -14.55 2.79 -28.30
N HIS A 20 -14.04 1.86 -27.48
CA HIS A 20 -14.83 1.28 -26.41
C HIS A 20 -13.88 1.01 -25.26
N GLY A 21 -13.32 2.11 -24.76
CA GLY A 21 -13.00 2.23 -23.36
C GLY A 21 -14.28 2.33 -22.56
N THR A 22 -15.10 1.28 -22.54
CA THR A 22 -16.04 1.09 -21.43
C THR A 22 -15.21 0.62 -20.25
N ALA A 23 -14.58 1.60 -19.59
CA ALA A 23 -14.15 1.46 -18.23
C ALA A 23 -15.38 1.05 -17.41
N GLU A 24 -15.51 -0.24 -17.12
CA GLU A 24 -16.25 -0.73 -15.96
C GLU A 24 -15.90 0.19 -14.77
N PRO A 25 -16.87 0.67 -13.97
CA PRO A 25 -16.57 1.54 -12.84
C PRO A 25 -15.75 0.77 -11.80
N CYS A 26 -14.43 0.86 -11.96
CA CYS A 26 -13.34 0.64 -11.00
C CYS A 26 -13.66 -0.34 -9.86
N GLY A 27 -13.77 -1.63 -10.19
CA GLY A 27 -13.95 -2.70 -9.22
C GLY A 27 -12.61 -3.14 -8.63
N LEU A 28 -12.52 -3.17 -7.30
CA LEU A 28 -11.45 -3.87 -6.59
C LEU A 28 -11.38 -5.33 -7.04
N SER A 29 -10.17 -5.83 -7.24
CA SER A 29 -9.89 -7.23 -7.49
C SER A 29 -10.41 -8.09 -6.34
N VAL A 30 -10.73 -9.35 -6.63
CA VAL A 30 -11.17 -10.31 -5.59
C VAL A 30 -10.17 -10.38 -4.45
N ARG A 31 -8.87 -10.26 -4.73
CA ARG A 31 -7.83 -10.24 -3.71
C ARG A 31 -7.91 -9.00 -2.83
N ALA A 32 -8.00 -7.81 -3.42
CA ALA A 32 -8.13 -6.57 -2.67
C ALA A 32 -9.42 -6.55 -1.84
N MET A 33 -10.52 -7.05 -2.41
CA MET A 33 -11.79 -7.20 -1.72
C MET A 33 -11.67 -8.14 -0.51
N ASN A 34 -11.01 -9.29 -0.65
CA ASN A 34 -10.83 -10.24 0.45
C ASN A 34 -9.96 -9.65 1.58
N VAL A 35 -8.90 -8.92 1.23
CA VAL A 35 -8.09 -8.19 2.22
C VAL A 35 -8.95 -7.20 3.01
N LEU A 36 -9.79 -6.42 2.32
CA LEU A 36 -10.67 -5.46 2.99
C LEU A 36 -11.74 -6.14 3.85
N LYS A 37 -12.24 -7.32 3.45
CA LYS A 37 -13.16 -8.10 4.28
C LYS A 37 -12.50 -8.57 5.58
N GLU A 38 -11.26 -9.07 5.51
CA GLU A 38 -10.51 -9.46 6.70
C GLU A 38 -10.27 -8.25 7.62
N LEU A 39 -9.86 -7.11 7.05
CA LEU A 39 -9.62 -5.88 7.82
C LEU A 39 -10.91 -5.28 8.40
N ALA A 40 -12.06 -5.47 7.76
CA ALA A 40 -13.36 -5.05 8.31
C ALA A 40 -13.69 -5.79 9.62
N VAL A 41 -13.43 -7.10 9.64
CA VAL A 41 -13.59 -7.91 10.86
C VAL A 41 -12.61 -7.46 11.94
N GLU A 42 -11.34 -7.25 11.58
CA GLU A 42 -10.28 -6.87 12.54
C GLU A 42 -10.49 -5.47 13.13
N LEU A 43 -10.80 -4.47 12.30
CA LEU A 43 -10.83 -3.07 12.72
C LEU A 43 -12.18 -2.61 13.25
N ARG A 44 -13.27 -3.26 12.82
CA ARG A 44 -14.64 -2.81 13.10
C ARG A 44 -15.53 -3.88 13.71
N GLY A 45 -15.10 -5.14 13.72
CA GLY A 45 -15.95 -6.27 14.12
C GLY A 45 -17.11 -6.51 13.15
N GLU A 46 -17.08 -5.89 11.97
CA GLU A 46 -18.09 -6.06 10.94
C GLU A 46 -17.90 -7.42 10.28
N VAL A 47 -18.99 -8.17 10.03
CA VAL A 47 -18.93 -9.47 9.32
C VAL A 47 -19.45 -9.27 7.89
N PRO A 48 -18.55 -9.18 6.89
CA PRO A 48 -18.95 -8.96 5.51
C PRO A 48 -19.74 -10.15 4.93
N PRO A 49 -20.85 -9.92 4.21
CA PRO A 49 -21.50 -10.97 3.45
C PRO A 49 -20.58 -11.52 2.34
N LYS A 50 -20.87 -12.76 1.91
CA LYS A 50 -20.08 -13.45 0.89
C LYS A 50 -20.15 -12.74 -0.47
N THR A 51 -21.33 -12.24 -0.85
CA THR A 51 -21.60 -11.56 -2.12
C THR A 51 -22.17 -10.15 -1.86
N GLY A 52 -21.96 -9.23 -2.81
CA GLY A 52 -22.53 -7.88 -2.76
C GLY A 52 -21.99 -6.95 -1.67
N TRP A 53 -20.95 -7.35 -0.93
CA TRP A 53 -20.31 -6.47 0.04
C TRP A 53 -19.45 -5.41 -0.66
N SER A 54 -19.56 -4.17 -0.18
CA SER A 54 -18.68 -3.07 -0.58
C SER A 54 -18.04 -2.45 0.67
N PRO A 55 -16.75 -2.08 0.61
CA PRO A 55 -16.08 -1.42 1.73
C PRO A 55 -16.73 -0.06 2.02
N SER A 56 -17.03 0.22 3.29
CA SER A 56 -17.52 1.53 3.71
C SER A 56 -16.39 2.56 3.73
N ASP A 57 -16.73 3.84 3.55
CA ASP A 57 -15.75 4.93 3.66
C ASP A 57 -15.16 5.00 5.08
N ASP A 58 -15.95 4.67 6.09
CA ASP A 58 -15.51 4.60 7.49
C ASP A 58 -14.41 3.54 7.68
N LEU A 59 -14.55 2.37 7.05
CA LEU A 59 -13.51 1.36 7.04
C LEU A 59 -12.24 1.90 6.38
N LEU A 60 -12.36 2.54 5.21
CA LEU A 60 -11.20 3.09 4.51
C LEU A 60 -10.48 4.17 5.32
N ARG A 61 -11.20 5.04 6.03
CA ARG A 61 -10.60 6.06 6.90
C ARG A 61 -9.89 5.47 8.12
N ALA A 62 -10.28 4.27 8.56
CA ALA A 62 -9.59 3.54 9.63
C ALA A 62 -8.34 2.80 9.14
N LEU A 63 -8.14 2.66 7.82
CA LEU A 63 -6.97 2.00 7.28
C LEU A 63 -5.70 2.83 7.49
N THR A 64 -4.61 2.11 7.73
CA THR A 64 -3.27 2.67 7.82
C THR A 64 -2.33 1.85 6.94
N ALA A 65 -1.17 2.41 6.59
CA ALA A 65 -0.08 1.66 5.97
C ALA A 65 0.22 0.35 6.71
N ARG A 66 0.15 0.37 8.06
CA ARG A 66 0.37 -0.81 8.90
C ARG A 66 -0.65 -1.89 8.62
N HIS A 67 -1.95 -1.57 8.64
CA HIS A 67 -3.02 -2.54 8.39
C HIS A 67 -2.83 -3.25 7.04
N LEU A 68 -2.53 -2.49 5.99
CA LEU A 68 -2.27 -3.06 4.65
C LEU A 68 -0.96 -3.85 4.59
N ALA A 69 0.08 -3.44 5.33
CA ALA A 69 1.37 -4.12 5.34
C ALA A 69 1.39 -5.41 6.18
N THR A 70 0.47 -5.58 7.12
CA THR A 70 0.32 -6.79 7.96
C THR A 70 -0.80 -7.71 7.52
N ALA A 71 -1.74 -7.23 6.70
CA ALA A 71 -2.82 -8.04 6.16
C ALA A 71 -2.28 -9.22 5.35
N ARG A 72 -2.88 -10.40 5.58
CA ARG A 72 -2.50 -11.61 4.84
C ARG A 72 -2.83 -11.42 3.37
N ASN A 73 -1.96 -11.92 2.49
CA ASN A 73 -2.15 -11.83 1.04
C ASN A 73 -2.25 -10.38 0.49
N CYS A 74 -1.91 -9.35 1.27
CA CYS A 74 -1.84 -7.97 0.82
C CYS A 74 -0.43 -7.63 0.33
N GLY A 75 -0.14 -8.01 -0.92
CA GLY A 75 1.12 -7.66 -1.58
C GLY A 75 1.16 -6.20 -2.06
N PRO A 76 2.33 -5.71 -2.53
CA PRO A 76 2.50 -4.32 -2.96
C PRO A 76 1.52 -3.87 -4.05
N GLN A 77 1.15 -4.76 -4.97
CA GLN A 77 0.15 -4.49 -6.00
C GLN A 77 -1.24 -4.30 -5.39
N THR A 78 -1.66 -5.22 -4.51
CA THR A 78 -2.93 -5.15 -3.79
C THR A 78 -3.02 -3.89 -2.93
N THR A 79 -1.93 -3.52 -2.25
CA THR A 79 -1.87 -2.30 -1.46
C THR A 79 -2.11 -1.06 -2.32
N ARG A 80 -1.42 -0.93 -3.47
CA ARG A 80 -1.62 0.20 -4.38
C ARG A 80 -3.06 0.25 -4.87
N GLU A 81 -3.59 -0.89 -5.29
CA GLU A 81 -4.97 -0.98 -5.76
C GLU A 81 -5.98 -0.48 -4.71
N ILE A 82 -5.83 -0.89 -3.44
CA ILE A 82 -6.70 -0.43 -2.35
C ILE A 82 -6.53 1.08 -2.10
N VAL A 83 -5.30 1.58 -2.13
CA VAL A 83 -5.00 3.01 -1.94
C VAL A 83 -5.58 3.85 -3.07
N ASP A 84 -5.37 3.45 -4.32
CA ASP A 84 -5.88 4.13 -5.51
C ASP A 84 -7.42 4.14 -5.50
N TRP A 85 -8.04 3.03 -5.10
CA TRP A 85 -9.49 2.93 -4.97
C TRP A 85 -10.05 3.83 -3.86
N ALA A 86 -9.39 3.91 -2.71
CA ALA A 86 -9.77 4.84 -1.65
C ALA A 86 -9.58 6.30 -2.09
N GLN A 87 -8.50 6.60 -2.80
CA GLN A 87 -8.21 7.93 -3.31
C GLN A 87 -9.24 8.40 -4.36
N ALA A 88 -9.71 7.50 -5.23
CA ALA A 88 -10.81 7.78 -6.16
C ALA A 88 -12.12 8.16 -5.44
N ARG A 89 -12.27 7.77 -4.17
CA ARG A 89 -13.40 8.14 -3.28
C ARG A 89 -13.08 9.36 -2.40
N GLY A 90 -11.96 10.04 -2.63
CA GLY A 90 -11.51 11.19 -1.84
C GLY A 90 -10.91 10.84 -0.47
N ILE A 91 -10.58 9.57 -0.23
CA ILE A 91 -10.02 9.10 1.05
C ILE A 91 -8.53 8.82 0.88
N SER A 92 -7.70 9.57 1.60
CA SER A 92 -6.26 9.33 1.63
C SER A 92 -5.92 8.30 2.71
N ILE A 93 -5.45 7.12 2.29
CA ILE A 93 -4.82 6.16 3.19
C ILE A 93 -3.33 6.52 3.29
N PRO A 94 -2.77 6.75 4.49
CA PRO A 94 -1.36 7.08 4.63
C PRO A 94 -0.48 6.02 3.97
N SER A 95 0.35 6.43 3.02
CA SER A 95 1.31 5.54 2.35
C SER A 95 2.48 5.20 3.26
N PRO A 96 3.08 3.99 3.13
CA PRO A 96 4.33 3.68 3.81
C PRO A 96 5.46 4.57 3.27
N HIS A 97 6.12 5.30 4.16
CA HIS A 97 7.23 6.23 3.91
C HIS A 97 8.41 5.59 3.17
N HIS A 98 8.60 4.27 3.32
CA HIS A 98 9.81 3.55 2.89
C HIS A 98 9.54 2.41 1.90
N THR A 99 8.47 2.51 1.12
CA THR A 99 8.15 1.51 0.09
C THR A 99 9.31 1.33 -0.90
N GLY A 100 9.68 0.07 -1.20
CA GLY A 100 10.73 -0.24 -2.17
C GLY A 100 12.19 -0.04 -1.72
N LYS A 101 12.45 0.77 -0.69
CA LYS A 101 13.82 1.00 -0.17
C LYS A 101 14.39 -0.23 0.56
N SER A 102 15.71 -0.45 0.50
CA SER A 102 16.39 -1.45 1.33
C SER A 102 16.44 -0.99 2.80
N LEU A 103 16.59 -1.91 3.76
CA LEU A 103 16.67 -1.54 5.18
C LEU A 103 17.87 -0.63 5.48
N SER A 104 19.02 -0.84 4.83
CA SER A 104 20.19 0.02 5.04
C SER A 104 19.93 1.46 4.62
N VAL A 105 19.26 1.67 3.48
CA VAL A 105 18.85 3.00 3.01
C VAL A 105 17.85 3.62 3.98
N VAL A 106 16.85 2.84 4.43
CA VAL A 106 15.86 3.32 5.41
C VAL A 106 16.53 3.78 6.71
N TRP A 107 17.47 3.01 7.24
CA TRP A 107 18.19 3.42 8.45
C TRP A 107 19.01 4.71 8.23
N GLY A 108 19.65 4.86 7.07
CA GLY A 108 20.37 6.08 6.71
C GLY A 108 19.46 7.31 6.67
N ASP A 109 18.34 7.21 5.96
CA ASP A 109 17.34 8.29 5.84
C ASP A 109 16.82 8.72 7.23
N LEU A 110 16.56 7.76 8.13
CA LEU A 110 16.06 8.07 9.47
C LEU A 110 17.10 8.77 10.34
N ILE A 111 18.38 8.40 10.22
CA ILE A 111 19.48 9.07 10.94
C ILE A 111 19.61 10.52 10.45
N GLU A 112 19.53 10.74 9.14
CA GLU A 112 19.56 12.08 8.56
C GLU A 112 18.38 12.92 9.04
N ARG A 113 17.15 12.39 8.99
CA ARG A 113 15.95 13.08 9.48
C ARG A 113 15.99 13.34 10.98
N ALA A 114 16.55 12.42 11.77
CA ALA A 114 16.76 12.62 13.21
C ALA A 114 17.70 13.80 13.46
N SER A 115 18.80 13.86 12.72
CA SER A 115 19.79 14.94 12.82
C SER A 115 19.20 16.29 12.38
N ALA A 116 18.24 16.28 11.45
CA ALA A 116 17.50 17.46 11.02
C ALA A 116 16.31 17.83 11.93
N GLY A 117 16.03 17.07 13.00
CA GLY A 117 14.88 17.30 13.88
C GLY A 117 13.51 17.04 13.21
N ARG A 118 13.47 16.28 12.11
CA ARG A 118 12.28 16.00 11.29
C ARG A 118 11.83 14.55 11.36
N LEU A 119 12.34 13.79 12.33
CA LEU A 119 12.01 12.39 12.49
C LEU A 119 10.65 12.23 13.18
N THR A 120 9.75 11.46 12.56
CA THR A 120 8.40 11.23 13.09
C THR A 120 8.24 9.83 13.68
N ARG A 121 7.32 9.67 14.65
CA ARG A 121 6.99 8.37 15.24
C ARG A 121 6.53 7.35 14.19
N SER A 122 5.75 7.78 13.20
CA SER A 122 5.28 6.93 12.11
C SER A 122 6.42 6.34 11.27
N GLU A 123 7.46 7.14 10.99
CA GLU A 123 8.63 6.68 10.22
C GLU A 123 9.44 5.65 11.01
N ILE A 124 9.63 5.88 12.32
CA ILE A 124 10.31 4.94 13.22
C ILE A 124 9.54 3.61 13.28
N THR A 125 8.23 3.65 13.54
CA THR A 125 7.39 2.45 13.63
C THR A 125 7.43 1.65 12.33
N GLU A 126 7.30 2.31 11.18
CA GLU A 126 7.32 1.63 9.89
C GLU A 126 8.66 0.93 9.62
N ALA A 127 9.78 1.57 9.95
CA ALA A 127 11.10 0.98 9.75
C ALA A 127 11.37 -0.21 10.67
N LEU A 128 10.94 -0.13 11.94
CA LEU A 128 11.01 -1.24 12.88
C LEU A 128 10.16 -2.43 12.42
N GLU A 129 8.93 -2.18 11.98
CA GLU A 129 8.07 -3.24 11.42
C GLU A 129 8.68 -3.87 10.17
N LYS A 130 9.24 -3.05 9.28
CA LYS A 130 9.94 -3.54 8.08
C LYS A 130 11.13 -4.42 8.46
N SER A 131 11.88 -4.04 9.48
CA SER A 131 12.99 -4.83 10.05
C SER A 131 12.52 -6.19 10.58
N ILE A 132 11.45 -6.22 11.36
CA ILE A 132 10.82 -7.44 11.88
C ILE A 132 10.36 -8.34 10.72
N ARG A 133 9.62 -7.79 9.74
CA ARG A 133 9.13 -8.54 8.57
C ARG A 133 10.26 -9.18 7.77
N ARG A 134 11.39 -8.49 7.62
CA ARG A 134 12.58 -9.00 6.91
C ARG A 134 13.48 -9.88 7.79
N ARG A 135 13.09 -10.16 9.04
CA ARG A 135 13.87 -10.91 10.04
C ARG A 135 15.30 -10.37 10.18
N SER A 136 15.45 -9.05 10.11
CA SER A 136 16.74 -8.38 10.19
C SER A 136 16.81 -7.51 11.44
N PRO A 137 16.94 -8.10 12.64
CA PRO A 137 16.86 -7.37 13.91
C PRO A 137 18.03 -6.41 14.14
N ARG A 138 19.01 -6.35 13.23
CA ARG A 138 20.18 -5.48 13.37
C ARG A 138 19.80 -4.04 13.04
N ILE A 139 19.57 -3.27 14.10
CA ILE A 139 19.42 -1.82 14.04
C ILE A 139 20.82 -1.19 14.15
N PRO A 140 21.23 -0.29 13.23
CA PRO A 140 22.52 0.39 13.33
C PRO A 140 22.69 1.16 14.63
N VAL A 141 23.89 1.15 15.22
CA VAL A 141 24.19 1.82 16.51
C VAL A 141 23.81 3.30 16.49
N ALA A 142 24.07 4.00 15.38
CA ALA A 142 23.65 5.39 15.22
C ALA A 142 22.14 5.60 15.42
N PHE A 143 21.32 4.69 14.89
CA PHE A 143 19.87 4.76 15.08
C PHE A 143 19.44 4.29 16.48
N GLN A 144 20.16 3.35 17.11
CA GLN A 144 19.94 2.99 18.52
C GLN A 144 20.14 4.21 19.44
N ILE A 145 21.17 5.02 19.20
CA ILE A 145 21.42 6.26 19.95
C ILE A 145 20.24 7.24 19.78
N VAL A 146 19.72 7.38 18.56
CA VAL A 146 18.53 8.21 18.29
C VAL A 146 17.32 7.71 19.09
N LEU A 147 17.05 6.40 19.07
CA LEU A 147 15.95 5.81 19.84
C LEU A 147 16.11 6.06 21.35
N LEU A 148 17.31 5.87 21.88
CA LEU A 148 17.60 6.13 23.30
C LEU A 148 17.34 7.59 23.68
N LYS A 149 17.74 8.55 22.85
CA LYS A 149 17.48 9.99 23.09
C LYS A 149 15.98 10.31 23.10
N ILE A 150 15.21 9.71 22.21
CA ILE A 150 13.75 9.88 22.16
C ILE A 150 13.11 9.29 23.42
N LEU A 151 13.54 8.08 23.82
CA LEU A 151 13.02 7.42 25.01
C LEU A 151 13.38 8.16 26.29
N SER A 152 14.62 8.63 26.45
CA SER A 152 15.05 9.38 27.63
C SER A 152 14.29 10.70 27.77
N SER A 153 14.10 11.44 26.67
CA SER A 153 13.31 12.67 26.67
C SER A 153 11.84 12.45 27.03
N SER A 154 11.31 11.25 26.80
CA SER A 154 9.93 10.89 27.15
C SER A 154 9.82 10.32 28.57
N TYR A 155 10.87 9.64 29.06
CA TYR A 155 10.92 9.04 30.39
C TYR A 155 11.10 10.06 31.52
N ASP A 156 11.73 11.21 31.26
CA ASP A 156 11.79 12.31 32.24
C ASP A 156 10.40 12.86 32.61
N GLN A 157 9.38 12.59 31.80
CA GLN A 157 7.98 12.99 32.03
C GLN A 157 7.12 11.83 32.58
N TRP A 158 7.70 10.64 32.77
CA TRP A 158 6.99 9.48 33.28
C TRP A 158 6.87 9.56 34.81
N PRO A 159 5.67 9.44 35.40
CA PRO A 159 5.53 9.47 36.84
C PRO A 159 6.34 8.31 37.44
N GLN A 160 7.31 8.67 38.28
CA GLN A 160 8.06 7.70 39.07
C GLN A 160 7.10 7.04 40.08
N PRO A 161 7.26 5.74 40.35
CA PRO A 161 6.40 4.99 41.26
C PRO A 161 6.43 5.52 42.70
#